data_AF-A0A661AR63-F1
#
_entry.id   AF-A0A661AR63-F1
#
_cell.length_a   1.000
_cell.length_b   1.000
_cell.length_c   1.000
_cell.angle_alpha   90.00
_cell.angle_beta   90.00
_cell.angle_gamma   90.00
#
_symmetry.space_group_name_H-M   'P 1'
#
loop_
_entity.id
_entity.type
_entity.pdbx_description
1 polymer ?
#
loop_
_entity_poly.entity_id
_entity_poly.type
_entity_poly.pdbx_seq_one_letter_code
_entity_poly.pdbx_strand_id
1 'polypeptide(L)'
;MEEFSSEGIELIDFEIKGTGSKTQVRVFIDKPGGVTIKDCVRVSQVLSVELDVEDPIPHSYTLEVSSPGGRKKRNWEEEWE
;
A
#
# COMPACT_ATOMS: atom_id res chain seq x y z
N MET A 1 9.78 -6.84 -12.47
CA MET A 1 9.70 -6.32 -11.09
C MET A 1 11.05 -5.69 -10.70
N GLU A 2 11.54 -4.71 -11.48
CA GLU A 2 12.85 -4.05 -11.25
C GLU A 2 12.73 -2.52 -11.09
N GLU A 3 11.55 -1.94 -11.32
CA GLU A 3 11.37 -0.48 -11.33
C GLU A 3 11.53 0.14 -9.93
N PHE A 4 10.96 -0.48 -8.89
CA PHE A 4 11.05 0.05 -7.52
C PHE A 4 12.47 -0.02 -6.94
N SER A 5 13.22 -1.07 -7.30
CA SER A 5 14.58 -1.29 -6.78
C SER A 5 15.55 -0.19 -7.24
N SER A 6 15.35 0.35 -8.45
CA SER A 6 16.13 1.47 -8.98
C SER A 6 15.82 2.81 -8.31
N GLU A 7 14.60 2.97 -7.77
CA GLU A 7 14.19 4.19 -7.06
C GLU A 7 14.37 4.08 -5.53
N GLY A 8 14.78 2.91 -5.03
CA GLY A 8 14.90 2.62 -3.59
C GLY A 8 13.54 2.57 -2.87
N ILE A 9 12.44 2.38 -3.60
CA ILE A 9 11.12 2.29 -2.99
C ILE A 9 10.95 0.87 -2.44
N GLU A 10 10.69 0.77 -1.15
CA GLU A 10 10.47 -0.48 -0.45
C GLU A 10 9.03 -0.54 0.08
N LEU A 11 8.34 -1.65 -0.23
CA LEU A 11 7.06 -1.98 0.37
C LEU A 11 7.31 -2.45 1.79
N ILE A 12 6.86 -1.67 2.76
CA ILE A 12 7.08 -1.95 4.18
C ILE A 12 5.95 -2.80 4.74
N ASP A 13 4.71 -2.49 4.37
CA ASP A 13 3.53 -3.12 4.92
C ASP A 13 2.32 -2.97 3.99
N PHE A 14 1.38 -3.91 4.06
CA PHE A 14 0.10 -3.81 3.39
C PHE A 14 -1.00 -4.35 4.29
N GLU A 15 -2.14 -3.66 4.31
CA GLU A 15 -3.28 -3.99 5.15
C GLU A 15 -4.55 -3.98 4.29
N ILE A 16 -5.33 -5.05 4.39
CA ILE A 16 -6.64 -5.14 3.75
C ILE A 16 -7.68 -5.12 4.86
N LYS A 17 -8.49 -4.05 4.90
CA LYS A 17 -9.57 -3.89 5.87
C LYS A 17 -10.91 -3.76 5.19
N GLY A 18 -11.92 -4.42 5.73
CA GLY A 18 -13.30 -4.34 5.24
C GLY A 18 -13.85 -5.66 4.76
N THR A 19 -15.15 -5.68 4.47
CA THR A 19 -15.88 -6.84 3.97
C THR A 19 -16.74 -6.41 2.78
N GLY A 20 -16.64 -7.12 1.66
CA GLY A 20 -17.42 -6.88 0.44
C GLY A 20 -17.08 -5.55 -0.25
N SER A 21 -18.10 -4.75 -0.56
CA SER A 21 -17.99 -3.49 -1.32
C SER A 21 -17.33 -2.33 -0.56
N LYS A 22 -16.94 -2.53 0.70
CA LYS A 22 -16.21 -1.54 1.52
C LYS A 22 -14.80 -2.00 1.85
N THR A 23 -14.20 -2.79 0.97
CA THR A 23 -12.82 -3.24 1.12
C THR A 23 -11.87 -2.07 0.88
N GLN A 24 -10.91 -1.88 1.77
CA GLN A 24 -9.88 -0.85 1.71
C GLN A 24 -8.53 -1.55 1.77
N VAL A 25 -7.73 -1.35 0.72
CA VAL A 25 -6.37 -1.87 0.62
C VAL A 25 -5.43 -0.70 0.89
N ARG A 26 -4.74 -0.75 2.01
CA ARG A 26 -3.75 0.25 2.41
C ARG A 26 -2.37 -0.32 2.21
N VAL A 27 -1.51 0.46 1.57
CA VAL A 27 -0.15 0.03 1.28
C VAL A 27 0.83 1.09 1.75
N PHE A 28 1.83 0.64 2.51
CA PHE A 28 2.86 1.48 3.09
C PHE A 28 4.18 1.32 2.35
N ILE A 29 4.68 2.44 1.81
CA ILE A 29 5.96 2.49 1.10
C ILE A 29 6.96 3.40 1.80
N ASP A 30 8.23 3.01 1.80
CA ASP A 30 9.33 3.84 2.29
C ASP A 30 10.42 3.97 1.21
N LYS A 31 11.24 5.01 1.33
CA LYS A 31 12.35 5.29 0.40
C LYS A 31 13.49 5.97 1.13
N PRO A 32 14.76 5.54 0.96
CA PRO A 32 15.93 6.18 1.53
C PRO A 32 16.16 7.53 0.81
N GLY A 33 15.56 8.58 1.35
CA GLY A 33 15.52 9.92 0.74
C GLY A 33 14.18 10.63 0.89
N GLY A 34 13.16 9.92 1.39
CA GLY A 34 11.80 10.41 1.54
C GLY A 34 10.93 10.03 0.35
N VAL A 35 9.68 9.71 0.65
CA VAL A 35 8.67 9.40 -0.36
C VAL A 35 8.08 10.72 -0.86
N THR A 36 8.03 10.90 -2.18
CA THR A 36 7.33 12.02 -2.80
C THR A 36 5.94 11.61 -3.26
N ILE A 37 5.07 12.59 -3.52
CA ILE A 37 3.72 12.36 -4.05
C ILE A 37 3.78 11.57 -5.37
N LYS A 38 4.83 11.77 -6.18
CA LYS A 38 5.01 11.03 -7.44
C LYS A 38 5.26 9.54 -7.21
N ASP A 39 6.06 9.19 -6.20
CA ASP A 39 6.31 7.80 -5.84
C ASP A 39 4.99 7.11 -5.40
N CYS A 40 4.18 7.81 -4.58
CA CYS A 40 2.85 7.34 -4.17
C CYS A 40 1.94 7.04 -5.37
N VAL A 41 1.89 7.95 -6.35
CA VAL A 41 1.08 7.77 -7.57
C VAL A 41 1.60 6.61 -8.41
N ARG A 42 2.91 6.47 -8.57
CA ARG A 42 3.50 5.40 -9.36
C ARG A 42 3.22 4.03 -8.75
N VAL A 43 3.43 3.90 -7.44
CA VAL A 43 3.14 2.67 -6.70
C VAL A 43 1.66 2.32 -6.77
N SER A 44 0.76 3.30 -6.60
CA SER A 44 -0.68 3.02 -6.67
C SER A 44 -1.12 2.53 -8.04
N GLN A 45 -0.54 3.06 -9.12
CA GLN A 45 -0.80 2.58 -10.48
C GLN A 45 -0.30 1.15 -10.69
N VAL A 46 0.94 0.85 -10.30
CA VAL A 46 1.51 -0.49 -10.47
C VAL A 46 0.74 -1.53 -9.65
N LEU A 47 0.46 -1.23 -8.38
CA LEU A 47 -0.34 -2.10 -7.53
C LEU A 47 -1.74 -2.29 -8.09
N SER A 48 -2.36 -1.26 -8.65
CA SER A 48 -3.67 -1.39 -9.31
C SER A 48 -3.62 -2.35 -10.49
N VAL A 49 -2.54 -2.34 -11.28
CA VAL A 49 -2.36 -3.27 -12.40
C VAL A 49 -2.14 -4.70 -11.89
N GLU A 50 -1.31 -4.87 -10.86
CA GLU A 50 -1.04 -6.20 -10.28
C GLU A 50 -2.31 -6.79 -9.64
N LEU A 51 -3.08 -5.97 -8.93
CA LEU A 51 -4.39 -6.34 -8.38
C LEU A 51 -5.42 -6.69 -9.47
N ASP A 52 -5.39 -6.02 -10.63
CA ASP A 52 -6.28 -6.35 -11.77
C ASP A 52 -5.89 -7.68 -12.43
N VAL A 53 -4.59 -7.99 -12.47
CA VAL A 53 -4.07 -9.25 -13.02
C VAL A 53 -4.34 -10.44 -12.10
N GLU A 54 -4.11 -10.28 -10.80
CA GLU A 54 -4.34 -11.35 -9.82
C GLU A 54 -5.81 -11.47 -9.38
N ASP A 55 -6.62 -10.41 -9.58
CA ASP A 55 -8.02 -10.24 -9.16
C ASP A 55 -8.34 -10.85 -7.77
N PRO A 56 -7.58 -10.51 -6.71
CA PRO A 56 -7.81 -11.10 -5.38
C PRO A 56 -9.07 -10.57 -4.71
N ILE A 57 -9.64 -9.45 -5.20
CA ILE A 57 -10.82 -8.79 -4.64
C ILE A 57 -11.84 -8.55 -5.77
N PRO A 58 -12.79 -9.48 -5.98
CA PRO A 58 -13.77 -9.38 -7.08
C PRO A 58 -14.88 -8.33 -6.84
N HIS A 59 -14.70 -7.44 -5.86
CA HIS A 59 -15.68 -6.44 -5.43
C HIS A 59 -15.03 -5.05 -5.36
N SER A 60 -15.85 -4.00 -5.35
CA SER A 60 -15.36 -2.62 -5.25
C SER A 60 -14.47 -2.43 -4.02
N TYR A 61 -13.22 -2.01 -4.25
CA TYR A 61 -12.26 -1.69 -3.20
C TYR A 61 -11.63 -0.31 -3.40
N THR A 62 -11.08 0.25 -2.33
CA THR A 62 -10.32 1.50 -2.38
C THR A 62 -8.85 1.19 -2.11
N LEU A 63 -7.98 1.45 -3.09
CA LEU A 63 -6.53 1.36 -2.92
C LEU A 63 -5.98 2.70 -2.42
N GLU A 64 -5.31 2.68 -1.28
CA GLU A 64 -4.68 3.84 -0.67
C GLU A 64 -3.20 3.55 -0.45
N VAL A 65 -2.34 4.34 -1.08
CA VAL A 65 -0.89 4.25 -0.92
C VAL A 65 -0.42 5.43 -0.11
N SER A 66 0.25 5.16 1.00
CA SER A 66 0.78 6.18 1.90
C SER A 66 2.20 5.85 2.34
N SER A 67 3.03 6.86 2.55
CA SER A 67 4.28 6.67 3.28
C SER A 67 4.01 6.56 4.78
N PRO A 68 4.71 5.69 5.54
CA PRO A 68 4.66 5.67 7.00
C PRO A 68 5.42 6.88 7.55
N GLY A 69 4.91 8.08 7.28
CA GLY A 69 5.51 9.34 7.68
C GLY A 69 5.58 9.45 9.21
N GLY A 70 6.75 9.17 9.78
CA GLY A 70 7.18 9.60 11.11
C GLY A 70 6.35 9.11 12.31
N ARG A 71 5.48 8.12 12.17
CA ARG A 71 4.81 7.49 13.31
C ARG A 71 5.56 6.22 13.66
N LYS A 72 6.33 6.31 14.76
CA LYS A 72 6.87 5.19 15.54
C LYS A 72 6.06 3.91 15.31
N LYS A 73 6.76 2.81 14.99
CA LYS A 73 6.26 1.45 15.22
C LYS A 73 5.61 1.40 16.60
N ARG A 74 4.28 1.42 16.64
CA ARG A 74 3.51 1.02 17.81
C ARG A 74 2.68 -0.15 17.34
N ASN A 75 3.01 -1.29 17.93
CA ASN A 75 2.37 -2.58 17.82
C ASN A 75 0.91 -2.47 17.36
N TRP A 76 0.60 -3.02 16.18
CA TRP A 76 -0.78 -3.25 15.72
C TRP A 76 -1.23 -4.65 16.17
N GLU A 77 -1.16 -4.87 17.48
CA GLU A 77 -2.02 -5.85 18.14
C GLU A 77 -2.85 -5.02 19.11
N GLU A 78 -4.14 -5.34 19.23
CA GLU A 78 -5.19 -4.57 19.91
C GLU A 78 -5.86 -3.50 19.03
N GLU A 79 -6.81 -3.95 18.19
CA GLU A 79 -8.22 -3.51 18.23
C GLU A 79 -9.06 -4.56 17.49
N TRP A 80 -9.28 -5.70 18.15
CA TRP A 80 -10.41 -6.61 17.91
C TRP A 80 -11.06 -6.82 19.28
N GLU A 81 -12.38 -6.61 19.35
CA GLU A 81 -13.23 -6.50 20.56
C GLU A 81 -13.01 -7.53 21.69
#